data_AF-A0A063ZR83-F1
#
_entry.id   AF-A0A063ZR83-F1
#
_cell.length_a   1.000
_cell.length_b   1.000
_cell.length_c   1.000
_cell.angle_alpha   90.00
_cell.angle_beta   90.00
_cell.angle_gamma   90.00
#
_symmetry.space_group_name_H-M   'P 1'
#
loop_
_entity.id
_entity.type
_entity.pdbx_description
1 polymer ?
#
loop_
_entity_poly.entity_id
_entity_poly.type
_entity_poly.pdbx_seq_one_letter_code
_entity_poly.pdbx_strand_id
1 'polypeptide(L)'
;MATIDETDGFVTIVAAEDGRVLGARIVAPEASELIGEIGVAIESETTVAELAATVHTHPALSESIREAAANVAGRAIHTPNR
;
A
#
# COMPACT_ATOMS: atom_id res chain seq x y z
N MET A 1 -2.23 8.07 4.45
CA MET A 1 -2.69 7.35 5.65
C MET A 1 -1.42 6.91 6.38
N ALA A 2 -1.25 7.35 7.63
CA ALA A 2 -0.19 6.90 8.53
C ALA A 2 -0.91 6.46 9.82
N THR A 3 -0.60 5.29 10.36
CA THR A 3 -1.21 4.78 11.61
C THR A 3 -0.14 4.27 12.57
N ILE A 4 -0.45 4.41 13.87
CA ILE A 4 0.43 4.46 15.06
C ILE A 4 1.01 5.87 15.29
N ASP A 5 0.19 6.76 15.89
CA ASP A 5 0.50 8.07 16.51
C ASP A 5 1.28 9.13 15.69
N GLU A 6 1.88 8.74 14.57
CA GLU A 6 2.61 9.57 13.63
C GLU A 6 1.75 9.75 12.39
N THR A 7 1.26 10.97 12.19
CA THR A 7 0.45 11.34 11.00
C THR A 7 1.32 11.73 9.81
N ASP A 8 2.62 11.94 10.06
CA ASP A 8 3.60 12.32 9.04
C ASP A 8 4.11 11.08 8.31
N GLY A 9 3.70 10.93 7.06
CA GLY A 9 4.12 9.83 6.22
C GLY A 9 3.15 9.54 5.08
N PHE A 10 3.63 8.82 4.08
CA PHE A 10 2.81 8.38 2.96
C PHE A 10 3.35 7.11 2.30
N VAL A 11 2.44 6.35 1.72
CA VAL A 11 2.72 5.22 0.84
C VAL A 11 2.18 5.57 -0.55
N THR A 12 2.99 5.39 -1.58
CA THR A 12 2.58 5.52 -2.98
C THR A 12 2.95 4.24 -3.70
N ILE A 13 1.99 3.64 -4.40
CA ILE A 13 2.20 2.43 -5.20
C ILE A 13 2.17 2.81 -6.68
N VAL A 14 3.10 2.24 -7.45
CA VAL A 14 3.14 2.36 -8.90
C VAL A 14 2.69 1.04 -9.49
N ALA A 15 1.73 1.09 -10.40
CA ALA A 15 1.19 -0.08 -11.08
C ALA A 15 1.34 0.06 -12.60
N ALA A 16 1.43 -1.07 -13.27
CA ALA A 16 1.34 -1.17 -14.72
C ALA A 16 -0.10 -0.93 -15.19
N GLU A 17 -0.29 -0.74 -16.51
CA GLU A 17 -1.62 -0.56 -17.11
C GLU A 17 -2.53 -1.78 -16.90
N ASP A 18 -1.95 -2.98 -16.78
CA ASP A 18 -2.65 -4.21 -16.46
C ASP A 18 -2.93 -4.41 -14.95
N GLY A 19 -2.52 -3.45 -14.12
CA GLY A 19 -2.76 -3.42 -12.68
C GLY A 19 -1.72 -4.14 -11.82
N ARG A 20 -0.67 -4.75 -12.41
CA ARG A 20 0.43 -5.36 -11.64
C ARG A 20 1.24 -4.33 -10.88
N VAL A 21 1.66 -4.66 -9.65
CA VAL A 21 2.52 -3.79 -8.84
C VAL A 21 3.92 -3.73 -9.46
N LEU A 22 4.41 -2.52 -9.74
CA LEU A 22 5.75 -2.27 -10.26
C LEU A 22 6.71 -1.77 -9.17
N GLY A 23 6.19 -1.20 -8.09
CA GLY A 23 7.00 -0.58 -7.05
C GLY A 23 6.18 0.23 -6.06
N ALA A 24 6.85 0.72 -5.02
CA ALA A 24 6.28 1.66 -4.07
C ALA A 24 7.33 2.64 -3.52
N ARG A 25 6.86 3.79 -3.04
CA ARG A 25 7.60 4.71 -2.17
C ARG A 25 6.92 4.74 -0.82
N ILE A 26 7.71 4.57 0.24
CA ILE A 26 7.22 4.56 1.61
C ILE A 26 8.03 5.57 2.43
N VAL A 27 7.32 6.50 3.07
CA VAL A 27 7.84 7.39 4.10
C VAL A 27 6.99 7.16 5.32
N ALA A 28 7.51 6.41 6.29
CA ALA A 28 6.82 6.04 7.52
C ALA A 28 7.84 5.47 8.52
N PRO A 29 7.49 5.38 9.82
CA PRO A 29 8.18 4.48 10.74
C PRO A 29 8.18 3.06 10.16
N GLU A 30 9.25 2.31 10.40
CA GLU A 30 9.37 0.90 9.96
C GLU A 30 9.24 0.71 8.43
N ALA A 31 9.53 1.74 7.61
CA ALA A 31 9.47 1.65 6.15
C ALA A 31 10.29 0.49 5.55
N SER A 32 11.39 0.11 6.20
CA SER A 32 12.21 -1.05 5.82
C SER A 32 11.49 -2.39 5.97
N GLU A 33 10.58 -2.51 6.94
CA GLU A 33 9.77 -3.71 7.13
C GLU A 33 8.59 -3.71 6.15
N LEU A 34 7.93 -2.55 6.00
CA LEU A 34 6.79 -2.37 5.10
C LEU A 34 7.14 -2.62 3.63
N ILE A 35 8.32 -2.19 3.18
CA ILE A 35 8.74 -2.39 1.78
C ILE A 35 8.94 -3.87 1.43
N GLY A 36 9.13 -4.73 2.43
CA GLY A 36 9.23 -6.18 2.24
C GLY A 36 7.96 -6.77 1.60
N GLU A 37 6.78 -6.32 2.01
CA GLU A 37 5.50 -6.74 1.41
C GLU A 37 5.43 -6.38 -0.07
N ILE A 38 5.87 -5.16 -0.43
CA ILE A 38 5.91 -4.69 -1.81
C ILE A 38 6.87 -5.53 -2.65
N GLY A 39 8.04 -5.90 -2.10
CA GLY A 39 8.98 -6.80 -2.76
C GLY A 39 8.33 -8.15 -3.10
N VAL A 40 7.64 -8.76 -2.14
CA VAL A 40 6.92 -10.02 -2.36
C VAL A 40 5.80 -9.86 -3.40
N ALA A 41 5.07 -8.75 -3.38
CA ALA A 41 4.01 -8.46 -4.35
C ALA A 41 4.54 -8.33 -5.79
N ILE A 42 5.71 -7.69 -5.97
CA ILE A 42 6.36 -7.57 -7.29
C ILE A 42 6.81 -8.94 -7.79
N GLU A 43 7.52 -9.72 -6.96
CA GLU A 43 8.01 -11.05 -7.33
C GLU A 43 6.87 -12.03 -7.63
N SER A 44 5.71 -11.83 -7.00
CA SER A 44 4.50 -12.64 -7.20
C SER A 44 3.59 -12.11 -8.31
N GLU A 45 4.01 -11.08 -9.04
CA GLU A 45 3.21 -10.39 -10.08
C GLU A 45 1.79 -9.99 -9.61
N THR A 46 1.65 -9.67 -8.32
CA THR A 46 0.38 -9.36 -7.68
C THR A 46 -0.19 -8.05 -8.21
N THR A 47 -1.50 -8.01 -8.44
CA THR A 47 -2.20 -6.79 -8.86
C THR A 47 -2.53 -5.88 -7.67
N VAL A 48 -2.72 -4.58 -7.92
CA VAL A 48 -3.20 -3.63 -6.89
C VAL A 48 -4.58 -4.01 -6.35
N ALA A 49 -5.40 -4.69 -7.16
CA ALA A 49 -6.70 -5.18 -6.74
C ALA A 49 -6.59 -6.34 -5.73
N GLU A 50 -5.64 -7.26 -5.95
CA GLU A 50 -5.34 -8.34 -5.01
C GLU A 50 -4.68 -7.79 -3.74
N LEU A 51 -3.69 -6.92 -3.88
CA LEU A 51 -2.99 -6.31 -2.75
C LEU A 51 -3.94 -5.55 -1.80
N ALA A 52 -4.88 -4.77 -2.35
CA ALA A 52 -5.88 -4.11 -1.52
C ALA A 52 -7.03 -5.02 -1.04
N ALA A 53 -7.17 -6.23 -1.60
CA ALA A 53 -8.09 -7.24 -1.07
C ALA A 53 -7.48 -8.06 0.08
N THR A 54 -6.15 -8.06 0.20
CA THR A 54 -5.43 -8.71 1.32
C THR A 54 -5.86 -8.12 2.66
N VAL A 55 -6.14 -8.99 3.62
CA VAL A 55 -6.50 -8.60 4.99
C VAL A 55 -5.24 -8.16 5.73
N HIS A 56 -5.16 -6.86 6.00
CA HIS A 56 -4.12 -6.27 6.83
C HIS A 56 -4.62 -6.13 8.26
N THR A 57 -3.71 -6.31 9.23
CA THR A 57 -3.99 -6.13 10.66
C THR A 57 -4.47 -4.70 10.93
N HIS A 58 -5.39 -4.52 11.88
CA HIS A 58 -5.86 -3.22 12.33
C HIS A 58 -5.87 -3.13 13.88
N PRO A 59 -5.37 -2.05 14.47
CA PRO A 59 -4.62 -0.95 13.85
C PRO A 59 -3.14 -1.35 13.58
N ALA A 60 -2.60 -1.03 12.41
CA ALA A 60 -1.20 -1.31 12.08
C ALA A 60 -0.70 -0.49 10.87
N LEU A 61 0.59 -0.14 10.85
CA LEU A 61 1.23 0.59 9.74
C LEU A 61 0.99 -0.05 8.36
N SER A 62 0.93 -1.38 8.29
CA SER A 62 0.70 -2.11 7.05
C SER A 62 -0.67 -1.80 6.42
N GLU A 63 -1.66 -1.35 7.20
CA GLU A 63 -2.95 -0.91 6.65
C GLU A 63 -2.79 0.26 5.65
N SER A 64 -1.69 1.02 5.75
CA SER A 64 -1.32 2.08 4.81
C SER A 64 -1.01 1.55 3.41
N ILE A 65 -0.45 0.33 3.29
CA ILE A 65 -0.20 -0.35 2.01
C ILE A 65 -1.52 -0.73 1.36
N ARG A 66 -2.41 -1.39 2.13
CA ARG A 66 -3.79 -1.71 1.68
C ARG A 66 -4.50 -0.46 1.15
N GLU A 67 -4.43 0.63 1.91
CA GLU A 67 -5.11 1.88 1.55
C GLU A 67 -4.49 2.51 0.30
N ALA A 68 -3.16 2.49 0.15
CA ALA A 68 -2.49 2.98 -1.05
C ALA A 68 -2.84 2.14 -2.29
N ALA A 69 -2.90 0.82 -2.16
CA ALA A 69 -3.33 -0.05 -3.25
C ALA A 69 -4.81 0.18 -3.62
N ALA A 70 -5.65 0.41 -2.61
CA ALA A 70 -7.06 0.75 -2.81
C ALA A 70 -7.21 2.10 -3.51
N ASN A 71 -6.33 3.06 -3.22
CA ASN A 71 -6.31 4.39 -3.85
C ASN A 71 -6.00 4.29 -5.34
N VAL A 72 -4.96 3.52 -5.72
CA VAL A 72 -4.64 3.25 -7.13
C VAL A 72 -5.80 2.56 -7.85
N ALA A 73 -6.54 1.70 -7.16
CA ALA A 73 -7.73 1.04 -7.68
C ALA A 73 -9.02 1.90 -7.60
N GLY A 74 -8.95 3.16 -7.16
CA GLY A 74 -10.09 4.07 -7.08
C GLY A 74 -11.13 3.72 -6.01
N ARG A 75 -10.75 2.95 -4.99
CA ARG A 75 -11.63 2.40 -3.94
C ARG A 75 -11.14 2.64 -2.51
N ALA A 76 -10.24 3.60 -2.30
CA ALA A 76 -9.79 3.98 -0.96
C ALA A 76 -10.98 4.51 -0.13
N ILE A 77 -10.94 4.23 1.17
CA ILE A 77 -11.98 4.52 2.16
C ILE A 77 -11.54 5.66 3.08
N HIS A 78 -10.26 5.75 3.39
CA HIS A 78 -9.68 6.70 4.34
C HIS A 78 -8.87 7.83 3.66
N THR A 79 -8.79 7.84 2.33
CA THR A 79 -8.11 8.90 1.56
C THR A 79 -8.84 9.11 0.24
N PRO A 80 -8.96 10.35 -0.27
CA PRO A 80 -9.57 10.61 -1.59
C PRO A 80 -8.82 9.89 -2.71
N ASN A 81 -9.58 9.23 -3.59
CA ASN A 81 -9.06 8.56 -4.78
C ASN A 81 -8.47 9.60 -5.77
N ARG A 82 -7.27 9.31 -6.30
CA ARG A 82 -6.55 10.16 -7.25
C ARG A 82 -5.84 9.34 -8.30
#